data_AF-A0A9D9LV83-F1
#
_entry.id   AF-A0A9D9LV83-F1
#
_cell.length_a   1.000
_cell.length_b   1.000
_cell.length_c   1.000
_cell.angle_alpha   90.00
_cell.angle_beta   90.00
_cell.angle_gamma   90.00
#
_symmetry.space_group_name_H-M   'P 1'
#
loop_
_entity.id
_entity.type
_entity.pdbx_description
1 polymer ?
#
loop_
_entity_poly.entity_id
_entity_poly.type
_entity_poly.pdbx_seq_one_letter_code
_entity_poly.pdbx_strand_id
1 'polypeptide(L)' 'LAAFVDSTQETVTGTVRLKLYKGNIIAAGSKSPYSLYSQEFVTFEHDDVYDQADATGFINLFGLPLKVRALMQEQSK' A
#
# COMPACT_ATOMS: atom_id res chain seq x y z
N LEU A 1 -25.09 -0.98 4.39
CA LEU A 1 -24.04 -1.56 3.51
C LEU A 1 -24.03 -0.91 2.13
N ALA A 2 -25.17 -0.82 1.43
CA ALA A 2 -25.25 -0.18 0.10
C ALA A 2 -24.63 1.23 0.06
N ALA A 3 -25.05 2.14 0.94
CA ALA A 3 -24.49 3.50 1.00
C ALA A 3 -22.98 3.56 1.28
N PHE A 4 -22.43 2.57 2.01
CA PHE A 4 -20.99 2.48 2.23
C PHE A 4 -20.28 2.02 0.95
N VAL A 5 -20.86 1.05 0.23
CA VAL A 5 -20.35 0.61 -1.08
C VAL A 5 -20.32 1.79 -2.04
N ASP A 6 -21.42 2.54 -2.16
CA ASP A 6 -21.51 3.71 -3.03
C ASP A 6 -20.37 4.70 -2.76
N SER A 7 -20.12 5.01 -1.48
CA SER A 7 -19.01 5.89 -1.08
C SER A 7 -17.64 5.33 -1.48
N THR A 8 -17.40 4.03 -1.26
CA THR A 8 -16.13 3.42 -1.68
C THR A 8 -15.93 3.33 -3.19
N GLN A 9 -17.00 3.38 -3.99
CA GLN A 9 -16.92 3.30 -5.45
C GLN A 9 -16.67 4.64 -6.14
N GLU A 10 -16.73 5.77 -5.43
CA GLU A 10 -16.63 7.13 -6.00
C GLU A 10 -15.41 7.34 -6.91
N THR A 11 -14.26 6.74 -6.58
CA THR A 11 -13.00 6.86 -7.35
C THR A 11 -12.58 5.55 -8.02
N VAL A 12 -13.42 4.51 -7.99
CA VAL A 12 -13.14 3.19 -8.58
C VAL A 12 -13.47 3.22 -10.07
N THR A 13 -12.75 4.06 -10.81
CA THR A 13 -12.95 4.27 -12.25
C THR A 13 -11.63 4.09 -13.00
N GLY A 14 -11.62 3.27 -14.05
CA GLY A 14 -10.42 3.02 -14.85
C GLY A 14 -10.60 1.93 -15.90
N THR A 15 -9.51 1.57 -16.58
CA THR A 15 -9.47 0.46 -17.54
C THR A 15 -8.54 -0.63 -17.03
N VAL A 16 -9.02 -1.87 -17.02
CA VAL A 16 -8.22 -3.06 -16.70
C VAL A 16 -7.99 -3.86 -17.98
N ARG A 17 -6.74 -4.26 -18.23
CA ARG A 17 -6.37 -5.14 -19.33
C ARG A 17 -6.24 -6.55 -18.80
N LEU A 18 -6.95 -7.49 -19.43
CA LEU A 18 -6.94 -8.91 -19.06
C LEU A 18 -6.43 -9.76 -20.22
N LYS A 19 -5.77 -10.88 -19.89
CA LYS A 19 -5.45 -11.96 -20.82
C LYS A 19 -6.34 -13.15 -20.50
N LEU A 20 -7.06 -13.63 -21.50
CA LEU A 20 -7.92 -14.80 -21.38
C LEU A 20 -7.24 -15.98 -22.05
N TYR A 21 -6.97 -17.04 -21.29
CA TYR A 21 -6.25 -18.20 -21.84
C TYR A 21 -6.68 -19.51 -21.20
N LYS A 22 -7.21 -20.44 -22.01
CA LYS A 22 -7.60 -21.80 -21.59
C LYS A 22 -8.42 -21.83 -20.29
N GLY A 23 -9.47 -21.01 -20.22
CA GLY A 23 -10.32 -20.89 -19.03
C GLY A 23 -9.76 -20.03 -17.89
N ASN A 24 -8.56 -19.46 -18.05
CA ASN A 24 -7.97 -18.54 -17.07
C ASN A 24 -8.22 -17.07 -17.44
N ILE A 25 -8.31 -16.22 -16.42
CA ILE A 25 -8.35 -14.77 -16.51
C ILE A 25 -7.11 -14.23 -15.80
N ILE A 26 -6.23 -13.55 -16.51
CA ILE A 26 -4.93 -13.08 -15.99
C ILE A 26 -4.87 -11.56 -16.12
N ALA A 27 -4.58 -10.87 -15.02
CA ALA A 27 -4.36 -9.44 -15.03
C ALA A 27 -3.11 -9.08 -15.85
N ALA A 28 -3.23 -8.11 -16.74
CA ALA A 28 -2.15 -7.69 -17.65
C ALA A 28 -1.86 -6.18 -17.61
N GLY A 29 -2.50 -5.45 -16.70
CA GLY A 29 -2.29 -4.02 -16.46
C GLY A 29 -3.58 -3.31 -16.09
N SER A 30 -3.44 -2.12 -15.52
CA SER A 30 -4.55 -1.22 -15.23
C SER A 30 -4.11 0.23 -15.47
N LYS A 31 -5.08 1.10 -15.74
CA LYS A 31 -4.89 2.56 -15.80
C LYS A 31 -6.12 3.24 -15.21
N SER A 32 -5.94 4.33 -14.48
CA SER A 32 -7.03 5.08 -13.87
C SER A 32 -6.66 6.57 -13.79
N PRO A 33 -7.61 7.49 -14.05
CA PRO A 33 -7.43 8.91 -13.75
C PRO A 33 -7.34 9.19 -12.23
N TYR A 34 -7.79 8.26 -11.38
CA TYR A 34 -7.73 8.33 -9.92
C TYR A 34 -6.70 7.35 -9.33
N SER A 35 -5.67 7.00 -10.12
CA SER A 35 -4.62 6.11 -9.68
C SER A 35 -3.89 6.68 -8.46
N LEU A 36 -3.87 5.93 -7.36
CA LEU A 36 -3.03 6.24 -6.20
C LEU A 36 -1.59 5.72 -6.37
N TYR A 37 -1.33 4.97 -7.44
CA TYR A 37 0.03 4.63 -7.86
C TYR A 37 0.68 5.86 -8.49
N SER A 38 1.81 6.30 -7.93
CA SER A 38 2.67 7.33 -8.52
C SER A 38 4.06 6.75 -8.78
N GLN A 39 4.51 6.83 -10.04
CA GLN A 39 5.81 6.32 -10.45
C GLN A 39 6.98 7.07 -9.79
N GLU A 40 6.81 8.37 -9.56
CA GLU A 40 7.82 9.25 -8.93
C GLU A 40 8.12 8.86 -7.49
N PHE A 41 7.13 8.38 -6.73
CA PHE A 41 7.32 7.96 -5.34
C PHE A 41 7.86 6.52 -5.19
N VAL A 42 7.75 5.69 -6.23
CA VAL A 42 8.12 4.26 -6.16
C VAL A 42 9.39 3.93 -6.94
N THR A 43 9.92 4.88 -7.72
CA THR A 43 11.17 4.66 -8.46
C THR A 43 12.36 4.60 -7.49
N PHE A 44 13.35 3.79 -7.87
CA PHE A 44 14.67 3.80 -7.22
C PHE A 44 15.62 4.82 -7.87
N GLU A 45 15.18 5.48 -8.93
CA GLU A 45 15.91 6.58 -9.55
C GLU A 45 15.96 7.77 -8.58
N HIS A 46 17.07 8.51 -8.62
CA HIS A 46 17.35 9.54 -7.63
C HIS A 46 16.37 10.71 -7.83
N ASP A 47 15.41 10.86 -6.93
CA ASP A 47 14.45 11.95 -7.00
C ASP A 47 14.19 12.54 -5.60
N ASP A 48 14.10 13.87 -5.54
CA ASP A 48 13.96 14.68 -4.31
C ASP A 48 12.56 14.56 -3.66
N VAL A 49 11.77 13.57 -4.08
CA VAL A 49 10.32 13.46 -3.82
C VAL A 49 10.01 12.73 -2.50
N TYR A 50 10.94 11.94 -1.97
CA TYR A 50 10.77 11.21 -0.71
C TYR A 50 12.05 11.16 0.14
N ASP A 51 11.97 11.56 1.40
CA ASP A 51 13.08 11.43 2.36
C ASP A 51 13.09 10.03 2.99
N GLN A 52 14.10 9.24 2.64
CA GLN A 52 14.26 7.88 3.17
C GLN A 52 14.62 7.87 4.66
N ALA A 53 15.14 8.96 5.23
CA ALA A 53 15.49 9.04 6.64
C ALA A 53 14.24 8.91 7.55
N ASP A 54 13.08 9.38 7.08
CA ASP A 54 11.81 9.31 7.81
C ASP A 54 11.39 7.88 8.14
N ALA A 55 11.78 6.91 7.30
CA ALA A 55 11.47 5.50 7.52
C ALA A 55 12.01 5.00 8.88
N THR A 56 13.17 5.49 9.31
CA THR A 56 13.79 5.09 10.58
C THR A 56 12.92 5.51 11.77
N GLY A 57 12.43 6.75 11.76
CA GLY A 57 11.52 7.26 12.79
C GLY A 57 10.21 6.48 12.82
N PHE A 58 9.61 6.24 11.65
CA PHE A 58 8.38 5.47 11.52
C PHE A 58 8.52 4.04 12.07
N ILE A 59 9.58 3.32 11.68
CA ILE A 59 9.83 1.93 12.13
C ILE A 59 9.94 1.88 13.65
N ASN A 60 10.70 2.80 14.25
CA ASN A 60 10.88 2.84 15.70
C ASN A 60 9.58 3.12 16.44
N LEU A 61 8.77 4.09 15.97
CA LEU A 61 7.53 4.48 16.63
C LEU A 61 6.43 3.42 16.44
N PHE A 62 6.24 2.92 15.22
CA PHE A 62 5.24 1.90 14.92
C PHE A 62 5.56 0.57 15.61
N GLY A 63 6.84 0.22 15.72
CA GLY A 63 7.32 -0.98 16.42
C GLY A 63 7.37 -0.84 17.95
N LEU A 64 7.26 0.37 18.49
CA LEU A 64 7.42 0.63 19.93
C LEU A 64 6.48 -0.21 20.81
N PRO A 65 5.16 -0.33 20.52
CA PRO A 65 4.26 -1.12 21.36
C PRO A 65 4.65 -2.61 21.41
N LEU A 66 5.13 -3.16 20.27
CA LEU A 66 5.59 -4.55 20.19
C LEU A 66 6.86 -4.76 21.00
N LYS A 67 7.82 -3.84 20.88
CA LYS A 67 9.07 -3.87 21.65
C LYS A 67 8.82 -3.81 23.15
N VAL A 68 7.95 -2.90 23.61
CA VAL A 68 7.59 -2.79 25.03
C VAL A 68 6.92 -4.08 25.53
N ARG A 69 5.98 -4.63 24.77
CA ARG A 69 5.32 -5.89 25.12
C ARG A 69 6.33 -7.04 25.28
N ALA A 70 7.29 -7.15 24.37
CA ALA A 70 8.33 -8.19 24.45
C ALA A 70 9.18 -8.03 25.72
N LEU A 71 9.62 -6.81 26.04
CA LEU A 71 10.39 -6.52 27.26
C LEU A 71 9.62 -6.85 28.53
N MET A 72 8.32 -6.52 28.60
CA MET A 72 7.47 -6.87 29.74
C MET A 72 7.32 -8.39 29.91
N GLN A 73 7.23 -9.14 28.81
CA GLN A 73 7.16 -10.60 28.83
C GLN A 73 8.47 -11.25 29.27
N GLU A 74 9.63 -10.69 28.90
CA GLU A 74 10.93 -11.14 29.39
C GLU A 74 11.11 -10.87 30.88
N GLN A 75 10.67 -9.70 31.37
CA GLN A 75 10.72 -9.36 32.79
C GLN A 75 9.77 -10.19 33.66
N SER A 76 8.70 -10.73 33.07
CA SER A 76 7.71 -11.57 33.76
C SER A 76 8.06 -13.06 33.74
N LYS A 77 9.19 -13.45 33.14
CA LYS A 77 9.76 -14.80 33.21
C LYS A 77 10.76 -14.88 34.36
#